data_AF-A0A9P7DAF4-F1
#
_entry.id   AF-A0A9P7DAF4-F1
#
_cell.length_a   1.000
_cell.length_b   1.000
_cell.length_c   1.000
_cell.angle_alpha   90.00
_cell.angle_beta   90.00
_cell.angle_gamma   90.00
#
_symmetry.space_group_name_H-M   'P 1'
#
loop_
_entity.id
_entity.type
_entity.pdbx_description
1 polymer ?
#
loop_
_entity_poly.entity_id
_entity_poly.type
_entity_poly.pdbx_seq_one_letter_code
_entity_poly.pdbx_strand_id
1 'polypeptide(L)' 'AGVIPVTYASGSPLHDIVVPLDGEATGFHAHDPQSFVNAMHAVLSMGKSEQRAIRTHAR' A
#
# COMPACT_ATOMS: atom_id res chain seq x y z
N ALA A 1 3.07 14.57 1.55
CA ALA A 1 2.69 13.19 1.94
C ALA A 1 3.51 12.22 1.11
N GLY A 2 3.82 11.02 1.62
CA GLY A 2 4.61 10.01 0.90
C GLY A 2 3.89 9.45 -0.33
N VAL A 3 4.39 8.36 -0.90
CA VAL A 3 3.68 7.57 -1.92
C VAL A 3 2.82 6.50 -1.24
N ILE A 4 1.85 5.92 -1.94
CA ILE A 4 1.19 4.68 -1.51
C ILE A 4 1.90 3.54 -2.28
N PRO A 5 2.77 2.75 -1.64
CA PRO A 5 3.47 1.68 -2.32
C PRO A 5 2.52 0.52 -2.64
N VAL A 6 2.62 -0.01 -3.85
CA VAL A 6 2.08 -1.32 -4.24
C VAL A 6 3.29 -2.16 -4.63
N THR A 7 3.64 -3.14 -3.80
CA THR A 7 4.87 -3.91 -3.94
C THR A 7 4.57 -5.39 -4.10
N TYR A 8 5.46 -6.09 -4.80
CA TYR A 8 5.42 -7.55 -4.75
C TYR A 8 5.72 -8.02 -3.33
N ALA A 9 4.97 -9.00 -2.85
CA ALA A 9 5.09 -9.60 -1.54
C ALA A 9 6.29 -10.58 -1.48
N SER A 10 7.49 -10.04 -1.68
CA SER A 10 8.75 -10.76 -1.52
C SER A 10 9.61 -10.07 -0.49
N GLY A 11 10.48 -10.86 0.16
CA GLY A 11 11.62 -10.36 0.95
C GLY A 11 11.30 -9.13 1.80
N SER A 12 12.11 -8.08 1.65
CA SER A 12 12.03 -6.86 2.45
C SER A 12 10.72 -6.07 2.32
N PRO A 13 10.11 -5.88 1.14
CA PRO A 13 8.79 -5.25 1.05
C PRO A 13 7.76 -5.76 2.05
N LEU A 14 7.70 -7.09 2.23
CA LEU A 14 6.74 -7.75 3.11
C LEU A 14 7.02 -7.53 4.60
N HIS A 15 8.28 -7.36 4.98
CA HIS A 15 8.69 -7.38 6.39
C HIS A 15 9.07 -6.00 6.94
N ASP A 16 9.54 -5.09 6.10
CA ASP A 16 10.20 -3.86 6.57
C ASP A 16 9.72 -2.58 5.89
N ILE A 17 8.97 -2.67 4.77
CA ILE A 17 8.58 -1.50 3.96
C ILE A 17 7.08 -1.26 3.99
N VAL A 18 6.27 -2.28 3.70
CA VAL A 18 4.81 -2.17 3.66
C VAL A 18 4.24 -3.03 4.79
N VAL A 19 4.38 -2.50 6.00
CA VAL A 19 3.89 -3.12 7.24
C VAL A 19 2.91 -2.17 7.94
N PRO A 20 1.90 -2.70 8.67
CA PRO A 20 0.97 -1.84 9.39
C PRO A 20 1.69 -0.95 10.41
N LEU A 21 1.31 0.32 10.46
CA LEU A 21 1.73 1.26 11.50
C LEU A 21 0.50 1.60 12.35
N ASP A 22 0.56 1.34 13.66
CA ASP A 22 -0.58 1.49 14.57
C ASP A 22 -1.84 0.70 14.14
N GLY A 23 -1.65 -0.41 13.43
CA GLY A 23 -2.72 -1.24 12.88
C GLY A 23 -3.27 -0.76 11.53
N GLU A 24 -2.81 0.39 11.05
CA GLU A 24 -3.27 1.01 9.80
C GLU A 24 -2.37 0.64 8.62
N ALA A 25 -2.97 0.51 7.43
CA ALA A 25 -2.22 0.17 6.22
C ALA A 25 -1.28 1.30 5.79
N THR A 26 -0.05 0.92 5.42
CA THR A 26 0.96 1.81 4.84
C THR A 26 1.13 1.61 3.33
N GLY A 27 0.48 0.60 2.75
CA GLY A 27 0.50 0.26 1.34
C GLY A 27 -0.11 -1.10 1.05
N PHE A 28 0.21 -1.68 -0.12
CA PHE A 28 -0.38 -2.93 -0.60
C PHE A 28 0.67 -3.93 -1.06
N HIS A 29 0.36 -5.21 -0.82
CA HIS A 29 1.11 -6.36 -1.30
C HIS A 29 0.41 -7.05 -2.46
N ALA A 30 1.18 -7.45 -3.46
CA ALA A 30 0.74 -8.23 -4.62
C ALA A 30 1.60 -9.49 -4.77
N HIS A 31 1.01 -10.60 -5.22
CA HIS A 31 1.68 -11.89 -5.40
C HIS A 31 1.72 -12.36 -6.86
N ASP A 32 0.96 -11.69 -7.73
CA ASP A 32 0.79 -12.01 -9.15
C ASP A 32 0.28 -10.76 -9.91
N PRO A 33 0.28 -10.77 -11.26
CA PRO A 33 -0.18 -9.63 -12.04
C PRO A 33 -1.62 -9.19 -11.75
N GLN A 34 -2.53 -10.12 -11.44
CA GLN A 34 -3.93 -9.79 -11.16
C GLN A 34 -4.07 -9.06 -9.82
N SER A 35 -3.33 -9.49 -8.80
CA SER A 35 -3.29 -8.80 -7.51
C SER A 35 -2.70 -7.39 -7.60
N PHE A 36 -1.74 -7.15 -8.50
CA PHE A 36 -1.26 -5.79 -8.81
C PHE A 36 -2.37 -4.94 -9.42
N VAL A 37 -3.10 -5.46 -10.41
CA VAL A 37 -4.22 -4.75 -11.04
C VAL A 37 -5.26 -4.37 -9.99
N ASN A 38 -5.63 -5.32 -9.12
CA ASN A 38 -6.62 -5.10 -8.08
C ASN A 38 -6.16 -4.03 -7.07
N ALA A 39 -4.90 -4.10 -6.62
CA ALA A 39 -4.33 -3.12 -5.68
C ALA A 39 -4.26 -1.71 -6.30
N MET A 40 -3.82 -1.61 -7.56
CA MET A 40 -3.77 -0.33 -8.27
C MET A 40 -5.17 0.25 -8.47
N HIS A 41 -6.14 -0.59 -8.85
CA HIS A 41 -7.53 -0.16 -8.95
C HIS A 41 -8.05 0.36 -7.62
N ALA A 42 -7.79 -0.35 -6.51
CA ALA A 42 -8.18 0.11 -5.18
C ALA A 42 -7.57 1.47 -4.84
N VAL A 43 -6.25 1.62 -4.96
CA VAL A 43 -5.54 2.89 -4.68
C VAL A 43 -6.10 4.06 -5.50
N LEU A 44 -6.34 3.85 -6.80
CA LEU A 44 -6.85 4.89 -7.69
C LEU A 44 -8.34 5.18 -7.50
N SER A 45 -9.10 4.26 -6.92
CA SER A 45 -10.54 4.42 -6.63
C SER A 45 -10.82 5.01 -5.24
N MET A 46 -9.84 5.03 -4.34
CA MET A 46 -9.99 5.57 -2.98
C MET A 46 -10.29 7.06 -2.97
N GLY A 47 -11.03 7.49 -1.94
CA GLY A 47 -11.25 8.90 -1.67
C GLY A 47 -9.95 9.62 -1.26
N LYS A 48 -9.89 10.94 -1.49
CA LYS A 48 -8.70 11.75 -1.18
C LYS A 48 -8.30 11.70 0.30
N SER A 49 -9.26 11.58 1.22
CA SER A 49 -9.01 11.48 2.66
C SER A 49 -8.31 10.18 3.03
N GLU A 50 -8.80 9.06 2.48
CA GLU A 50 -8.24 7.73 2.67
C GLU A 50 -6.83 7.63 2.09
N GLN A 51 -6.64 8.13 0.86
CA GLN A 51 -5.30 8.24 0.27
C GLN A 51 -4.36 9.07 1.16
N ARG A 52 -4.85 10.17 1.75
CA ARG A 52 -4.03 11.02 2.63
C ARG A 52 -3.66 10.30 3.93
N ALA A 53 -4.54 9.49 4.50
CA ALA A 53 -4.26 8.70 5.69
C ALA A 53 -3.11 7.72 5.43
N ILE A 54 -3.24 6.88 4.40
CA ILE A 54 -2.19 5.91 4.02
C ILE A 54 -0.86 6.60 3.73
N ARG A 55 -0.86 7.70 2.96
CA ARG A 55 0.36 8.47 2.63
C ARG A 55 0.98 9.20 3.83
N THR A 56 0.25 9.33 4.92
CA THR A 56 0.77 9.90 6.18
C THR A 56 1.40 8.82 7.03
N HIS A 57 0.82 7.62 7.06
CA HIS A 57 1.38 6.47 7.77
C HIS A 57 2.63 5.90 7.09
N ALA A 58 2.70 5.98 5.76
CA ALA A 58 3.85 5.51 4.97
C ALA A 58 5.07 6.48 4.98
N ARG A 59 5.23 7.31 6.02
CA ARG A 59 6.32 8.30 6.14
C ARG A 59 7.45 7.83 7.02
#